data_AF-A0A819U2I9-F1
#
_entry.id   AF-A0A819U2I9-F1
#
_cell.length_a   1.000
_cell.length_b   1.000
_cell.length_c   1.000
_cell.angle_alpha   90.00
_cell.angle_beta   90.00
_cell.angle_gamma   90.00
#
_symmetry.space_group_name_H-M   'P 1'
#
loop_
_entity.id
_entity.type
_entity.pdbx_description
1 polymer ?
#
loop_
_entity_poly.entity_id
_entity_poly.type
_entity_poly.pdbx_seq_one_letter_code
_entity_poly.pdbx_strand_id
1 'polypeptide(L)'
;PLLYKYHVDINFYAHIHSYERTCPMYQHRCIDDGITQILIGMAGQDLVSYPYTGAEWSIYHDEQYGYTQLWANRTYLRFVYYHDADNAIADEFVLKK
;
A
#
# COMPACT_ATOMS: atom_id res chain seq x y z
N PRO A 1 9.37 2.19 -18.06
CA PRO A 1 8.18 2.98 -17.65
C PRO A 1 8.61 4.16 -16.78
N LEU A 2 7.89 5.28 -16.85
CA LEU A 2 8.32 6.57 -16.30
C LEU A 2 8.60 6.53 -14.79
N LEU A 3 7.71 5.93 -14.00
CA LEU A 3 7.85 5.90 -12.53
C LEU A 3 9.10 5.12 -12.09
N TYR A 4 9.39 4.00 -12.75
CA TYR A 4 10.60 3.21 -12.47
C TYR A 4 11.87 3.97 -12.90
N LYS A 5 11.84 4.63 -14.07
CA LYS A 5 12.96 5.46 -14.57
C LYS A 5 13.36 6.57 -13.58
N TYR A 6 12.39 7.14 -12.88
CA TYR A 6 12.62 8.23 -11.92
C TYR A 6 12.64 7.77 -10.46
N HIS A 7 12.78 6.45 -10.22
CA HIS A 7 12.92 5.87 -8.87
C HIS A 7 11.83 6.34 -7.91
N VAL A 8 10.57 6.27 -8.33
CA VAL A 8 9.43 6.51 -7.44
C VAL A 8 9.44 5.46 -6.34
N ASP A 9 9.51 5.88 -5.09
CA ASP A 9 9.56 4.97 -3.95
C ASP A 9 8.19 4.30 -3.70
N ILE A 10 7.10 5.08 -3.75
CA ILE A 10 5.73 4.63 -3.49
C ILE A 10 4.76 5.21 -4.53
N ASN A 11 3.82 4.40 -4.98
CA ASN A 11 2.65 4.84 -5.74
C ASN A 11 1.36 4.53 -4.97
N PHE A 12 0.63 5.58 -4.59
CA PHE A 12 -0.70 5.47 -3.98
C PHE A 12 -1.78 5.51 -5.05
N TYR A 13 -2.75 4.62 -4.96
CA TYR A 13 -3.92 4.60 -5.83
C TYR A 13 -5.15 4.12 -5.06
N ALA A 14 -6.33 4.28 -5.65
CA ALA A 14 -7.60 3.92 -5.02
C ALA A 14 -8.47 3.22 -6.07
N HIS A 15 -9.76 3.60 -6.15
CA HIS A 15 -10.80 3.01 -6.98
C HIS A 15 -11.38 1.70 -6.45
N ILE A 16 -10.56 0.69 -6.16
CA ILE A 16 -11.04 -0.53 -5.50
C ILE A 16 -11.22 -0.24 -4.01
N HIS A 17 -12.42 -0.51 -3.47
CA HIS A 17 -12.75 -0.18 -2.08
C HIS A 17 -12.21 -1.23 -1.10
N SER A 18 -10.88 -1.30 -1.00
CA SER A 18 -10.14 -2.13 -0.05
C SER A 18 -8.75 -1.50 0.21
N TYR A 19 -7.95 -2.18 1.03
CA TYR A 19 -6.54 -1.87 1.25
C TYR A 19 -5.66 -3.01 0.72
N GLU A 20 -4.58 -2.67 0.02
CA GLU A 20 -3.56 -3.64 -0.37
C GLU A 20 -2.19 -2.97 -0.47
N ARG A 21 -1.15 -3.64 0.04
CA ARG A 21 0.25 -3.23 -0.12
C ARG A 21 1.05 -4.33 -0.79
N THR A 22 1.83 -3.93 -1.78
CA THR A 22 2.74 -4.83 -2.48
C THR A 22 4.15 -4.85 -1.87
N CYS A 23 4.97 -5.81 -2.28
CA CYS A 23 6.43 -5.66 -2.21
C CYS A 23 6.86 -4.51 -3.14
N PRO A 24 8.07 -3.94 -2.97
CA PRO A 24 8.68 -3.13 -4.03
C PRO A 24 8.73 -3.98 -5.31
N MET A 25 8.11 -3.49 -6.38
CA MET A 25 7.92 -4.32 -7.57
C MET A 25 8.07 -3.56 -8.89
N TYR A 26 8.39 -4.33 -9.93
CA TYR A 26 8.40 -3.89 -11.32
C TYR A 26 8.07 -5.08 -12.23
N GLN A 27 7.23 -4.86 -13.24
CA GLN A 27 6.80 -5.92 -14.18
C GLN A 27 6.28 -7.20 -13.50
N HIS A 28 5.43 -7.05 -12.46
CA HIS A 28 4.83 -8.15 -11.68
C HIS A 28 5.83 -9.00 -10.89
N ARG A 29 7.05 -8.50 -10.63
CA ARG A 29 8.07 -9.19 -9.81
C ARG A 29 8.52 -8.31 -8.67
N CYS A 30 8.71 -8.91 -7.50
CA CYS A 30 9.37 -8.24 -6.38
C CYS A 30 10.84 -8.01 -6.70
N ILE A 31 11.29 -6.76 -6.61
CA ILE A 31 12.69 -6.36 -6.79
C ILE A 31 13.01 -5.22 -5.82
N ASP A 32 14.22 -5.20 -5.26
CA ASP A 32 14.58 -4.29 -4.17
C ASP A 32 14.48 -2.80 -4.54
N ASP A 33 14.76 -2.44 -5.80
CA ASP A 33 14.69 -1.07 -6.33
C ASP A 33 13.34 -0.76 -7.03
N GLY A 34 12.35 -1.61 -6.79
CA GLY A 34 11.01 -1.47 -7.34
C GLY A 34 10.18 -0.39 -6.65
N ILE A 35 8.96 -0.23 -7.13
CA ILE A 35 8.00 0.75 -6.59
C ILE A 35 7.02 -0.01 -5.71
N THR A 36 6.86 0.40 -4.45
CA THR A 36 5.78 -0.13 -3.61
C THR A 36 4.44 0.45 -4.08
N GLN A 37 3.53 -0.43 -4.48
CA GLN A 37 2.17 -0.07 -4.88
C GLN A 37 1.26 -0.20 -3.65
N ILE A 38 0.45 0.82 -3.37
CA ILE A 38 -0.45 0.83 -2.20
C ILE A 38 -1.84 1.29 -2.62
N LEU A 39 -2.78 0.36 -2.58
CA LEU A 39 -4.21 0.61 -2.73
C LEU A 39 -4.75 1.16 -1.41
N ILE A 40 -5.37 2.35 -1.46
CA ILE A 40 -5.94 3.05 -0.32
C ILE A 40 -7.40 3.48 -0.59
N GLY A 41 -8.23 2.58 -1.12
CA GLY A 41 -9.60 2.89 -1.56
C GLY A 41 -10.71 2.66 -0.51
N MET A 42 -10.35 2.29 0.70
CA MET A 42 -11.22 1.87 1.80
C MET A 42 -11.85 3.01 2.64
N ALA A 43 -12.14 4.17 2.04
CA ALA A 43 -12.51 5.38 2.78
C ALA A 43 -14.00 5.50 3.17
N GLY A 44 -14.86 4.52 2.86
CA GLY A 44 -16.26 4.50 3.35
C GLY A 44 -17.35 4.12 2.34
N GLN A 45 -17.03 3.84 1.08
CA GLN A 45 -17.99 3.24 0.14
C GLN A 45 -18.02 1.71 0.28
N ASP A 46 -19.13 1.05 -0.07
CA ASP A 46 -19.27 -0.41 -0.02
C ASP A 46 -17.99 -1.15 -0.43
N LEU A 47 -17.45 -1.92 0.52
CA LEU A 47 -16.20 -2.65 0.35
C LEU A 47 -16.36 -3.68 -0.76
N VAL A 48 -15.29 -3.86 -1.53
CA VAL A 48 -15.27 -4.85 -2.60
C VAL A 48 -14.46 -6.05 -2.16
N SER A 49 -15.12 -7.20 -2.07
CA SER A 49 -14.48 -8.48 -1.84
C SER A 49 -14.22 -9.18 -3.16
N TYR A 50 -12.95 -9.46 -3.44
CA TYR A 50 -12.53 -10.29 -4.56
C TYR A 50 -11.84 -11.55 -4.03
N PRO A 51 -11.89 -12.68 -4.77
CA PRO A 51 -11.09 -13.84 -4.42
C PRO A 51 -9.62 -13.43 -4.41
N TYR A 52 -9.01 -13.36 -3.23
CA TYR A 52 -7.59 -13.08 -3.09
C TYR A 52 -6.80 -14.19 -3.78
N THR A 53 -6.05 -13.83 -4.82
CA THR A 53 -5.35 -14.79 -5.67
C THR A 53 -4.02 -15.25 -5.08
N GLY A 54 -3.56 -14.64 -3.98
CA GLY A 54 -2.30 -15.00 -3.33
C GLY A 54 -1.07 -14.68 -4.17
N ALA A 55 -1.11 -13.59 -4.94
CA ALA A 55 0.02 -13.20 -5.76
C ALA A 55 1.27 -12.93 -4.90
N GLU A 56 2.44 -13.39 -5.32
CA GLU A 56 3.69 -13.27 -4.56
C GLU A 56 4.06 -11.82 -4.21
N TRP A 57 3.59 -10.86 -5.02
CA TRP A 57 3.84 -9.44 -4.79
C TRP A 57 2.92 -8.81 -3.77
N SER A 58 1.82 -9.45 -3.36
CA SER A 58 0.90 -8.91 -2.37
C SER A 58 1.36 -9.29 -0.96
N ILE A 59 1.70 -8.29 -0.15
CA ILE A 59 2.28 -8.47 1.18
C ILE A 59 1.21 -8.35 2.26
N TYR A 60 0.24 -7.48 2.04
CA TYR A 60 -0.88 -7.29 2.95
C TYR A 60 -2.12 -6.88 2.16
N HIS A 61 -3.25 -7.49 2.47
CA HIS A 61 -4.55 -7.22 1.89
C HIS A 61 -5.58 -7.18 3.01
N ASP A 62 -6.51 -6.23 2.95
CA ASP A 62 -7.53 -6.09 3.95
C ASP A 62 -8.80 -5.42 3.40
N GLU A 63 -9.95 -5.94 3.85
CA GLU A 63 -11.29 -5.56 3.42
C GLU A 63 -12.03 -4.94 4.60
N GLN A 64 -11.47 -3.84 5.13
CA GLN A 64 -12.05 -3.05 6.21
C GLN A 64 -11.97 -1.57 5.87
N TYR A 65 -12.87 -0.78 6.45
CA TYR A 65 -12.78 0.68 6.38
C TYR A 65 -11.60 1.21 7.20
N GLY A 66 -10.99 2.28 6.69
CA GLY A 66 -9.89 2.88 7.41
C GLY A 66 -9.26 4.06 6.71
N TYR A 67 -8.13 4.49 7.27
CA TYR A 67 -7.37 5.63 6.79
C TYR A 67 -5.87 5.42 6.98
N THR A 68 -5.08 6.22 6.29
CA THR A 68 -3.62 6.08 6.29
C THR A 68 -2.96 7.36 6.77
N GLN A 69 -1.82 7.21 7.46
CA GLN A 69 -1.00 8.31 7.92
C GLN A 69 0.43 8.14 7.41
N LEU A 70 0.98 9.23 6.88
CA LEU A 70 2.38 9.31 6.47
C LEU A 70 3.13 10.31 7.32
N TRP A 71 4.30 9.89 7.81
CA TRP A 71 5.29 10.76 8.44
C TRP A 71 6.58 10.65 7.66
N ALA A 72 7.06 11.76 7.10
CA ALA A 72 8.23 11.76 6.25
C ALA A 72 9.24 12.88 6.60
N ASN A 73 10.51 12.55 6.47
CA ASN A 73 11.62 13.49 6.39
C ASN A 73 12.52 13.11 5.18
N ARG A 74 13.70 13.75 5.06
CA ARG A 74 14.58 13.58 3.89
C ARG A 74 15.03 12.14 3.61
N THR A 75 15.15 11.29 4.63
CA THR A 75 15.70 9.92 4.50
C THR A 75 14.81 8.86 5.14
N TYR A 76 13.62 9.23 5.60
CA TYR A 76 12.74 8.35 6.35
C TYR A 76 11.29 8.65 6.00
N LEU A 77 10.51 7.58 5.78
CA LEU A 77 9.07 7.64 5.66
C LEU A 77 8.48 6.49 6.49
N ARG A 78 7.56 6.80 7.40
CA ARG A 78 6.71 5.83 8.09
C ARG A 78 5.31 5.93 7.52
N PHE A 79 4.76 4.80 7.13
CA PHE A 79 3.39 4.66 6.70
C PHE A 79 2.66 3.79 7.71
N VAL A 80 1.44 4.19 8.05
CA VAL A 80 0.55 3.43 8.93
C VAL A 80 -0.85 3.42 8.34
N TYR A 81 -1.47 2.25 8.28
CA TYR A 81 -2.88 2.06 7.98
C TYR A 81 -3.63 1.68 9.25
N TYR A 82 -4.72 2.38 9.52
CA TYR A 82 -5.59 2.15 10.67
C TYR A 82 -6.97 1.70 10.23
N HIS A 83 -7.56 0.78 10.98
CA HIS A 83 -9.00 0.54 10.91
C HIS A 83 -9.76 1.71 11.52
N ASP A 84 -10.81 2.16 10.85
CA ASP A 84 -11.65 3.27 11.35
C ASP A 84 -12.48 2.84 12.58
N ALA A 85 -12.85 1.56 12.66
CA ALA A 85 -13.72 1.04 13.70
C ALA A 85 -13.12 1.15 15.12
N ASP A 86 -11.80 1.01 15.26
CA ASP A 86 -11.12 0.93 16.55
C ASP A 86 -9.79 1.71 16.62
N ASN A 87 -9.36 2.33 15.53
CA ASN A 87 -8.04 2.95 15.38
C ASN A 87 -6.87 1.98 15.64
N ALA A 88 -7.07 0.67 15.47
CA ALA A 88 -5.99 -0.30 15.51
C ALA A 88 -5.09 -0.14 14.27
N ILE A 89 -3.78 -0.30 14.46
CA ILE A 89 -2.83 -0.39 13.35
C ILE A 89 -3.04 -1.74 12.66
N ALA A 90 -3.50 -1.70 11.42
CA ALA A 90 -3.70 -2.88 10.59
C ALA A 90 -2.46 -3.20 9.75
N ASP A 91 -1.77 -2.18 9.24
CA ASP A 91 -0.50 -2.35 8.54
C ASP A 91 0.46 -1.18 8.81
N GLU A 92 1.76 -1.48 8.88
CA GLU A 92 2.80 -0.49 9.14
C GLU A 92 4.10 -0.89 8.43
N PHE A 93 4.73 0.09 7.77
CA PHE A 93 6.08 -0.09 7.24
C PHE A 93 6.87 1.22 7.22
N VAL A 94 8.18 1.07 7.04
CA VAL A 94 9.13 2.18 6.95
C VAL A 94 9.96 2.05 5.69
N LEU A 95 10.14 3.15 4.98
CA LEU A 95 11.16 3.30 3.95
C LEU A 95 12.31 4.15 4.47
N LYS A 96 13.53 3.74 4.13
CA LYS A 96 14.77 4.45 4.46
C LYS A 96 15.59 4.67 3.19
N LYS A 97 16.18 5.86 3.06
CA LYS A 97 17.18 6.20 2.05
C LYS A 97 18.57 6.28 2.66
#